data_AF-A0A099KFK7-F1
#
_entry.id   AF-A0A099KFK7-F1
#
_cell.length_a   1.000
_cell.length_b   1.000
_cell.length_c   1.000
_cell.angle_alpha   90.00
_cell.angle_beta   90.00
_cell.angle_gamma   90.00
#
_symmetry.space_group_name_H-M   'P 1'
#
loop_
_entity.id
_entity.type
_entity.pdbx_description
1 polymer ?
#
loop_
_entity_poly.entity_id
_entity_poly.type
_entity_poly.pdbx_seq_one_letter_code
_entity_poly.pdbx_strand_id
1 'polypeptide(L)'
;MKYLPSFIFGIILTVLLLYVFHFSAVYSPILDFITSTPDLDEHSFIWIFLMVHDSLLALVFSALILFLYRHFLPKLPFNWLAILLMQIPLTFFMFRSSAVSLNFDTVYNAATSIASLVYYISVLVVFSVTVTYNKQINQDK
;
A
#
# COMPACT_ATOMS: atom_id res chain seq x y z
N MET A 1 16.54 0.90 -21.25
CA MET A 1 15.07 1.02 -21.20
C MET A 1 14.69 2.04 -20.13
N LYS A 2 14.09 3.19 -20.49
CA LYS A 2 13.86 4.33 -19.56
C LYS A 2 12.93 4.02 -18.37
N TYR A 3 12.05 3.02 -18.52
CA TYR A 3 11.04 2.64 -17.51
C TYR A 3 11.41 1.42 -16.67
N LEU A 4 12.51 0.73 -17.01
CA LEU A 4 12.96 -0.45 -16.26
C LEU A 4 13.22 -0.13 -14.77
N PRO A 5 13.83 1.02 -14.41
CA PRO A 5 14.03 1.36 -13.01
C PRO A 5 12.71 1.53 -12.25
N SER A 6 11.64 1.99 -12.89
CA SER A 6 10.32 2.12 -12.25
C SER A 6 9.80 0.74 -11.82
N PHE A 7 9.89 -0.25 -12.69
CA PHE A 7 9.51 -1.62 -12.35
C PHE A 7 10.36 -2.20 -11.21
N ILE A 8 11.67 -1.95 -11.22
CA ILE A 8 12.59 -2.38 -10.14
C ILE A 8 12.19 -1.76 -8.80
N PHE A 9 11.86 -0.46 -8.77
CA PHE A 9 11.35 0.19 -7.55
C PHE A 9 10.02 -0.40 -7.08
N GLY A 10 9.16 -0.85 -8.01
CA GLY A 10 7.97 -1.63 -7.68
C GLY A 10 8.31 -2.96 -6.98
N ILE A 11 9.31 -3.69 -7.47
CA ILE A 11 9.78 -4.93 -6.81
C ILE A 11 10.31 -4.61 -5.41
N ILE A 12 11.12 -3.55 -5.26
CA ILE A 12 11.64 -3.12 -3.96
C ILE A 12 10.49 -2.79 -3.01
N LEU A 13 9.47 -2.06 -3.46
CA LEU A 13 8.27 -1.77 -2.67
C LEU A 13 7.59 -3.06 -2.20
N THR A 14 7.35 -4.02 -3.09
CA THR A 14 6.72 -5.30 -2.75
C THR A 14 7.52 -6.06 -1.70
N VAL A 15 8.84 -6.19 -1.91
CA VAL A 15 9.74 -6.87 -0.97
C VAL A 15 9.71 -6.20 0.39
N LEU A 16 9.73 -4.88 0.41
CA LEU A 16 9.76 -4.11 1.64
C LEU A 16 8.45 -4.21 2.42
N LEU A 17 7.30 -4.17 1.73
CA LEU A 17 6.00 -4.43 2.34
C LEU A 17 5.91 -5.87 2.89
N LEU A 18 6.49 -6.86 2.20
CA LEU A 18 6.55 -8.23 2.71
C LEU A 18 7.36 -8.34 3.99
N TYR A 19 8.52 -7.69 4.06
CA TYR A 19 9.33 -7.64 5.27
C TYR A 19 8.58 -6.96 6.41
N VAL A 20 7.87 -5.87 6.13
CA VAL A 20 7.06 -5.15 7.13
C VAL A 20 5.92 -6.01 7.64
N PHE A 21 5.19 -6.70 6.75
CA PHE A 21 4.13 -7.63 7.16
C PHE A 21 4.68 -8.79 7.99
N HIS A 22 5.79 -9.39 7.57
CA HIS A 22 6.42 -10.46 8.32
C HIS A 22 6.88 -9.98 9.69
N PHE A 23 7.52 -8.80 9.76
CA PHE A 23 7.91 -8.18 11.01
C PHE A 23 6.71 -7.90 11.90
N SER A 24 5.59 -7.41 11.32
CA SER A 24 4.37 -7.17 12.06
C SER A 24 3.76 -8.46 12.61
N ALA A 25 3.78 -9.54 11.83
CA ALA A 25 3.26 -10.83 12.27
C ALA A 25 4.10 -11.45 13.40
N VAL A 26 5.42 -11.22 13.43
CA VAL A 26 6.33 -11.86 14.39
C VAL A 26 6.60 -11.00 15.62
N TYR A 27 6.64 -9.67 15.48
CA TYR A 27 7.15 -8.75 16.50
C TYR A 27 6.21 -7.59 16.82
N SER A 28 5.12 -7.38 16.07
CA SER A 28 4.21 -6.26 16.39
C SER A 28 3.26 -6.63 17.52
N PRO A 29 3.00 -5.70 18.46
CA PRO A 29 1.97 -5.85 19.49
C PRO A 29 0.56 -6.07 18.93
N ILE A 30 0.35 -5.90 17.61
CA ILE A 30 -0.96 -6.09 16.97
C ILE A 30 -1.45 -7.53 17.11
N LEU A 31 -0.56 -8.51 16.94
CA LEU A 31 -0.97 -9.91 17.10
C LEU A 31 -1.33 -10.21 18.56
N ASP A 32 -0.54 -9.69 19.49
CA ASP A 32 -0.81 -9.79 20.94
C ASP A 32 -2.10 -9.05 21.31
N PHE A 33 -2.38 -7.90 20.70
CA PHE A 33 -3.60 -7.13 20.90
C PHE A 33 -4.84 -7.90 20.41
N ILE A 34 -4.77 -8.47 19.21
CA ILE A 34 -5.85 -9.29 18.64
C ILE A 34 -6.11 -10.52 19.52
N THR A 35 -5.04 -11.23 19.91
CA THR A 35 -5.16 -12.48 20.69
C THR A 35 -5.56 -12.27 22.15
N SER A 36 -5.26 -11.10 22.73
CA SER A 36 -5.67 -10.73 24.09
C SER A 36 -7.03 -10.05 24.17
N THR A 37 -7.70 -9.78 23.04
CA THR A 37 -9.04 -9.19 23.03
C THR A 37 -10.08 -10.27 23.35
N PRO A 38 -10.80 -10.18 24.49
CA PRO A 38 -11.90 -11.09 24.78
C PRO A 38 -13.07 -10.86 23.81
N ASP A 39 -13.76 -11.94 23.43
CA ASP A 39 -14.94 -11.93 22.56
C ASP A 39 -14.73 -11.30 21.17
N LEU A 40 -13.52 -11.42 20.61
CA LEU A 40 -13.26 -10.99 19.24
C LEU A 40 -14.02 -11.89 18.24
N ASP A 41 -15.05 -11.33 17.63
CA ASP A 41 -15.80 -11.94 16.53
C ASP A 41 -15.57 -11.19 15.20
N GLU A 42 -16.18 -11.69 14.12
CA GLU A 42 -16.08 -11.13 12.77
C GLU A 42 -16.81 -9.78 12.58
N HIS A 43 -17.62 -9.36 13.56
CA HIS A 43 -18.35 -8.09 13.56
C HIS A 43 -17.70 -7.02 14.45
N SER A 44 -16.64 -7.37 15.16
CA SER A 44 -15.93 -6.45 16.05
C SER A 44 -15.32 -5.26 15.30
N PHE A 45 -15.47 -4.07 15.88
CA PHE A 45 -14.89 -2.83 15.36
C PHE A 45 -13.35 -2.84 15.34
N ILE A 46 -12.71 -3.76 16.05
CA ILE A 46 -11.26 -3.93 16.08
C ILE A 46 -10.70 -4.20 14.67
N TRP A 47 -11.46 -4.86 13.80
CA TRP A 47 -11.05 -5.09 12.42
C TRP A 47 -10.89 -3.79 11.61
N ILE A 48 -11.62 -2.72 11.96
CA ILE A 48 -11.45 -1.40 11.33
C ILE A 48 -10.09 -0.80 11.69
N PHE A 49 -9.64 -0.97 12.93
CA PHE A 49 -8.31 -0.51 13.33
C PHE A 49 -7.22 -1.22 12.52
N LEU A 50 -7.36 -2.53 12.33
CA LEU A 50 -6.44 -3.32 11.51
C LEU A 50 -6.45 -2.88 10.04
N MET A 51 -7.64 -2.65 9.48
CA MET A 51 -7.79 -2.10 8.13
C MET A 51 -7.05 -0.76 7.96
N VAL A 52 -7.24 0.17 8.91
CA VAL A 52 -6.58 1.48 8.86
C VAL A 52 -5.06 1.32 8.95
N HIS A 53 -4.58 0.50 9.90
CA HIS A 53 -3.17 0.22 10.07
C HIS A 53 -2.53 -0.30 8.77
N ASP A 54 -3.10 -1.35 8.18
CA ASP A 54 -2.52 -2.02 7.00
C ASP A 54 -2.60 -1.13 5.76
N SER A 55 -3.69 -0.37 5.60
CA SER A 55 -3.86 0.61 4.53
C SER A 55 -2.85 1.74 4.63
N LEU A 56 -2.59 2.22 5.86
CA LEU A 56 -1.65 3.31 6.10
C LEU A 56 -0.21 2.87 5.81
N LEU A 57 0.17 1.65 6.17
CA LEU A 57 1.47 1.08 5.80
C LEU A 57 1.66 1.08 4.28
N ALA A 58 0.67 0.59 3.52
CA ALA A 58 0.73 0.57 2.06
C ALA A 58 0.97 1.97 1.48
N LEU A 59 0.25 2.98 1.97
CA LEU A 59 0.36 4.36 1.51
C LEU A 59 1.70 4.99 1.89
N VAL A 60 2.16 4.82 3.14
CA VAL A 60 3.43 5.38 3.62
C VAL A 60 4.62 4.80 2.84
N PHE A 61 4.66 3.48 2.63
CA PHE A 61 5.75 2.86 1.88
C PHE A 61 5.70 3.20 0.40
N SER A 62 4.50 3.35 -0.18
CA SER A 62 4.35 3.84 -1.55
C SER A 62 4.88 5.28 -1.68
N ALA A 63 4.60 6.15 -0.71
CA ALA A 63 5.14 7.51 -0.66
C ALA A 63 6.66 7.54 -0.52
N LEU A 64 7.21 6.72 0.38
CA LEU A 64 8.65 6.56 0.54
C LEU A 64 9.30 6.13 -0.78
N ILE A 65 8.77 5.11 -1.45
CA ILE A 65 9.34 4.60 -2.70
C ILE A 65 9.25 5.63 -3.83
N LEU A 66 8.13 6.34 -3.95
CA LEU A 66 8.00 7.42 -4.95
C LEU A 66 8.97 8.56 -4.67
N PHE A 67 9.16 8.93 -3.40
CA PHE A 67 10.14 9.92 -3.00
C PHE A 67 11.56 9.48 -3.34
N LEU A 68 11.96 8.26 -2.96
CA LEU A 68 13.29 7.71 -3.24
C LEU A 68 13.53 7.59 -4.75
N TYR A 69 12.53 7.15 -5.52
CA TYR A 69 12.62 7.09 -6.98
C TYR A 69 12.90 8.47 -7.56
N ARG A 70 12.16 9.50 -7.13
CA ARG A 70 12.34 10.86 -7.64
C ARG A 70 13.66 11.48 -7.18
N HIS A 71 14.10 11.17 -5.96
CA HIS A 71 15.33 11.68 -5.38
C HIS A 71 16.58 11.08 -6.05
N PHE A 72 16.65 9.74 -6.19
CA PHE A 72 17.81 9.08 -6.78
C PHE A 72 17.84 9.12 -8.31
N LEU A 73 16.67 9.16 -8.96
CA LEU A 73 16.56 9.10 -10.41
C LEU A 73 15.77 10.30 -10.99
N PRO A 74 16.19 11.54 -10.73
CA PRO A 74 15.42 12.74 -11.11
C PRO A 74 15.29 12.93 -12.63
N LYS A 75 16.22 12.35 -13.41
CA LYS A 75 16.24 12.42 -14.88
C LYS A 75 15.31 11.39 -15.56
N LEU A 76 14.74 10.45 -14.80
CA LEU A 76 13.84 9.42 -15.33
C LEU A 76 12.38 9.90 -15.38
N PRO A 77 11.54 9.29 -16.24
CA PRO A 77 10.15 9.69 -16.39
C PRO A 77 9.36 9.46 -15.08
N PHE A 78 8.71 10.51 -14.60
CA PHE A 78 7.79 10.48 -13.46
C PHE A 78 6.36 10.75 -13.96
N ASN A 79 5.81 9.81 -14.73
CA ASN A 79 4.50 9.89 -15.38
C ASN A 79 3.65 8.66 -15.06
N TRP A 80 2.38 8.66 -15.46
CA TRP A 80 1.45 7.56 -15.21
C TRP A 80 1.98 6.17 -15.59
N LEU A 81 2.71 6.06 -16.71
CA LEU A 81 3.28 4.77 -17.14
C LEU A 81 4.33 4.24 -16.16
N ALA A 82 5.24 5.10 -15.68
CA ALA A 82 6.23 4.72 -14.68
C ALA A 82 5.57 4.24 -13.37
N ILE A 83 4.51 4.91 -12.95
CA ILE A 83 3.76 4.60 -11.73
C ILE A 83 2.98 3.30 -11.87
N LEU A 84 2.34 3.07 -13.01
CA LEU A 84 1.69 1.78 -13.31
C LEU A 84 2.71 0.64 -13.26
N LEU A 85 3.91 0.83 -13.82
CA LEU A 85 4.98 -0.16 -13.76
C LEU A 85 5.49 -0.41 -12.33
N MET A 86 5.49 0.60 -11.45
CA MET A 86 5.79 0.43 -10.03
C MET A 86 4.68 -0.34 -9.28
N GLN A 87 3.42 -0.15 -9.69
CA GLN A 87 2.27 -0.80 -9.04
C GLN A 87 2.16 -2.29 -9.41
N ILE A 88 2.55 -2.68 -10.64
CA ILE A 88 2.39 -4.05 -11.14
C ILE A 88 2.98 -5.12 -10.21
N PRO A 89 4.25 -5.04 -9.74
CA PRO A 89 4.82 -6.04 -8.85
C PRO A 89 4.00 -6.24 -7.56
N LEU A 90 3.51 -5.14 -6.98
CA LEU A 90 2.71 -5.19 -5.76
C LEU A 90 1.34 -5.84 -6.03
N THR A 91 0.64 -5.37 -7.06
CA THR A 91 -0.66 -5.91 -7.46
C THR A 91 -0.58 -7.39 -7.82
N PHE A 92 0.45 -7.80 -8.56
CA PHE A 92 0.67 -9.19 -8.93
C PHE A 92 0.88 -10.07 -7.69
N PHE A 93 1.70 -9.60 -6.74
CA PHE A 93 1.95 -10.33 -5.50
C PHE A 93 0.66 -10.48 -4.68
N MET A 94 -0.07 -9.39 -4.46
CA MET A 94 -1.30 -9.41 -3.67
C MET A 94 -2.37 -10.31 -4.30
N PHE A 95 -2.49 -10.30 -5.63
CA PHE A 95 -3.36 -11.21 -6.37
C PHE A 95 -2.99 -12.69 -6.16
N ARG A 96 -1.69 -12.99 -6.02
CA ARG A 96 -1.21 -14.35 -5.79
C ARG A 96 -1.38 -14.82 -4.34
N SER A 97 -1.23 -13.91 -3.37
CA SER A 97 -1.22 -14.22 -1.94
C SER A 97 -2.61 -14.33 -1.33
N SER A 98 -3.63 -13.69 -1.92
CA SER A 98 -5.01 -13.81 -1.46
C SER A 98 -5.96 -13.58 -2.63
N ALA A 99 -6.87 -14.53 -2.86
CA ALA A 99 -7.99 -14.33 -3.77
C ALA A 99 -8.80 -13.16 -3.23
N VAL A 100 -8.98 -12.12 -4.04
CA VAL A 100 -9.83 -10.96 -3.72
C VAL A 100 -11.22 -11.46 -3.34
N SER A 101 -11.50 -11.67 -2.06
CA SER A 101 -12.85 -11.91 -1.59
C SER A 101 -13.47 -10.54 -1.39
N LEU A 102 -14.01 -9.93 -2.46
CA LEU A 102 -14.89 -8.76 -2.33
C LEU A 102 -16.16 -9.21 -1.60
N ASN A 103 -16.07 -9.31 -0.29
CA ASN A 103 -17.13 -9.73 0.60
C ASN A 103 -17.28 -8.66 1.67
N PHE A 104 -18.50 -8.20 1.88
CA PHE A 104 -18.84 -7.13 2.83
C PHE A 104 -19.89 -7.59 3.84
N ASP A 105 -20.05 -8.91 4.01
CA ASP A 105 -21.06 -9.50 4.88
C ASP A 105 -20.72 -9.29 6.37
N THR A 106 -19.43 -9.23 6.69
CA THR A 106 -18.92 -9.05 8.06
C THR A 106 -17.91 -7.90 8.12
N VAL A 107 -17.67 -7.36 9.31
CA VAL A 107 -16.72 -6.25 9.49
C VAL A 107 -15.31 -6.71 9.15
N TYR A 108 -14.94 -7.94 9.50
CA TYR A 108 -13.68 -8.57 9.10
C TYR A 108 -13.51 -8.65 7.57
N ASN A 109 -14.52 -9.16 6.86
CA ASN A 109 -14.46 -9.30 5.39
C ASN A 109 -14.40 -7.93 4.71
N ALA A 110 -15.16 -6.96 5.21
CA ALA A 110 -15.13 -5.59 4.70
C ALA A 110 -13.75 -4.93 4.93
N ALA A 111 -13.20 -5.06 6.14
CA ALA A 111 -11.89 -4.54 6.53
C ALA A 111 -10.77 -5.08 5.63
N THR A 112 -10.71 -6.40 5.46
CA THR A 112 -9.69 -7.08 4.63
C THR A 112 -9.86 -6.77 3.14
N SER A 113 -11.10 -6.66 2.64
CA SER A 113 -11.39 -6.23 1.28
C SER A 113 -10.91 -4.81 1.00
N ILE A 114 -11.22 -3.87 1.89
CA ILE A 114 -10.82 -2.45 1.74
C ILE A 114 -9.31 -2.31 1.81
N ALA A 115 -8.65 -2.98 2.77
CA ALA A 115 -7.20 -2.96 2.86
C ALA A 115 -6.57 -3.49 1.56
N SER A 116 -7.07 -4.61 1.03
CA SER A 116 -6.59 -5.18 -0.24
C SER A 116 -6.75 -4.21 -1.42
N LEU A 117 -7.90 -3.52 -1.51
CA LEU A 117 -8.11 -2.48 -2.52
C LEU A 117 -7.09 -1.36 -2.40
N VAL A 118 -6.77 -0.91 -1.18
CA VAL A 118 -5.74 0.11 -0.95
C VAL A 118 -4.39 -0.38 -1.46
N TYR A 119 -4.00 -1.63 -1.22
CA TYR A 119 -2.75 -2.18 -1.77
C TYR A 119 -2.70 -2.19 -3.31
N TYR A 120 -3.85 -2.38 -3.99
CA TYR A 120 -3.91 -2.36 -5.46
C TYR A 120 -3.78 -0.98 -6.08
N ILE A 121 -4.05 0.08 -5.31
CA ILE A 121 -4.07 1.46 -5.83
C ILE A 121 -3.11 2.39 -5.08
N SER A 122 -2.38 1.91 -4.07
CA SER A 122 -1.60 2.74 -3.15
C SER A 122 -0.61 3.64 -3.86
N VAL A 123 0.16 3.12 -4.82
CA VAL A 123 1.15 3.90 -5.57
C VAL A 123 0.45 4.94 -6.46
N LEU A 124 -0.68 4.59 -7.06
CA LEU A 124 -1.47 5.49 -7.90
C LEU A 124 -2.08 6.63 -7.08
N VAL A 125 -2.62 6.33 -5.90
CA VAL A 125 -3.20 7.32 -4.98
C VAL A 125 -2.13 8.33 -4.56
N VAL A 126 -0.98 7.85 -4.08
CA VAL A 126 0.09 8.74 -3.62
C VAL A 126 0.64 9.59 -4.76
N PHE A 127 0.80 9.02 -5.95
CA PHE A 127 1.21 9.78 -7.13
C PHE A 127 0.19 10.87 -7.47
N SER A 128 -1.10 10.55 -7.46
CA SER A 128 -2.18 11.50 -7.76
C SER A 128 -2.19 12.67 -6.78
N VAL A 129 -2.03 12.39 -5.49
CA VAL A 129 -1.90 13.41 -4.45
C VAL A 129 -0.68 14.29 -4.71
N THR A 130 0.47 13.68 -5.01
CA THR A 130 1.73 14.41 -5.27
C THR A 130 1.61 15.34 -6.49
N VAL A 131 1.03 14.85 -7.58
CA VAL A 131 0.83 15.65 -8.80
C VAL A 131 -0.15 16.79 -8.55
N THR A 132 -1.25 16.54 -7.84
CA THR A 132 -2.26 17.55 -7.54
C THR A 132 -1.70 18.64 -6.62
N TYR A 133 -0.99 18.26 -5.57
CA TYR A 133 -0.31 19.19 -4.66
C TYR A 133 0.69 20.08 -5.39
N ASN A 134 1.53 19.49 -6.27
CA ASN A 134 2.49 20.26 -7.06
C ASN A 134 1.83 21.20 -8.07
N LYS A 135 0.66 20.83 -8.64
CA LYS A 135 -0.10 21.73 -9.52
C LYS A 135 -0.61 22.94 -8.73
N GLN A 136 -1.17 22.72 -7.55
CA GLN A 136 -1.70 23.78 -6.70
C GLN A 136 -0.62 24.79 -6.31
N ILE A 137 0.54 24.33 -5.81
CA ILE A 137 1.66 25.21 -5.44
C ILE A 137 2.15 26.07 -6.62
N ASN A 138 2.15 25.52 -7.83
CA ASN A 138 2.62 26.25 -9.01
C ASN A 138 1.56 27.18 -9.62
N GLN A 139 0.27 27.04 -9.24
CA GLN A 139 -0.78 28.00 -9.58
C GLN A 139 -0.80 29.18 -8.61
N ASP A 140 -0.34 28.97 -7.37
CA ASP A 140 -0.23 30.00 -6.33
C ASP A 140 1.08 30.83 -6.43
N LYS A 141 1.89 30.62 -7.47
CA LYS A 141 3.13 31.37 -7.77
C LYS A 141 2.99 32.20 -9.04
#